data_AF-A0A9W6XJ24-F1
#
_entry.id   AF-A0A9W6XJ24-F1
#
_cell.length_a   1.000
_cell.length_b   1.000
_cell.length_c   1.000
_cell.angle_alpha   90.00
_cell.angle_beta   90.00
_cell.angle_gamma   90.00
#
_symmetry.space_group_name_H-M   'P 1'
#
loop_
_entity.id
_entity.type
_entity.pdbx_description
1 polymer ?
#
loop_
_entity_poly.entity_id
_entity_poly.type
_entity_poly.pdbx_seq_one_letter_code
_entity_poly.pdbx_strand_id
1 'polypeptide(L)'
;MGTLSDRIPWLNQVRWGWLGYALWSNASNTSVQSARLTNIHLSASAVTSVASAITHCYPPSIMDQITPDQSIYGFVEVQEGTKLRVRGIVEGEVSSAVALQGFRCRARCAPSEMGEHAEMIVPGYGVCDLPGGDQSRFITEDLKPRFRGGPSTGLQSLVLEFFQIESPALISELLNLIGGKLRSLRMGMFWTGRRRSVVLEEVAAACPSLEELYLTDFDVVLSSNEGLHSWGLQKLVIHGSDVVVDLVNHLSDPICRMSRELELLEISVPRSVQYRATYVSALSLLNGDYLSATKERFPLGSKAAMISVVDYKSDVKVSAVHRLNEIMMGYIFEFAATPKRRLVRVNAL
;
A
#
# COMPACT_ATOMS: atom_id res chain seq x y z
N MET A 1 5.28 -19.84 -7.66
CA MET A 1 6.55 -19.22 -7.23
C MET A 1 7.48 -19.23 -8.42
N GLY A 2 7.80 -18.06 -8.99
CA GLY A 2 8.78 -17.94 -10.07
C GLY A 2 9.85 -16.95 -9.64
N THR A 3 11.09 -17.43 -9.49
CA THR A 3 12.27 -16.59 -9.34
C THR A 3 12.74 -16.20 -10.73
N LEU A 4 12.36 -15.02 -11.19
CA LEU A 4 12.81 -14.49 -12.48
C LEU A 4 14.06 -13.65 -12.25
N SER A 5 15.20 -14.17 -12.70
CA SER A 5 16.51 -13.49 -12.67
C SER A 5 16.49 -12.18 -13.48
N ASP A 6 16.77 -11.07 -12.82
CA ASP A 6 16.72 -9.69 -13.34
C ASP A 6 18.00 -9.27 -14.09
N ARG A 7 18.48 -10.08 -15.05
CA ARG A 7 19.60 -9.64 -15.92
C ARG A 7 19.16 -8.65 -17.01
N ILE A 8 17.88 -8.35 -17.12
CA ILE A 8 17.30 -7.57 -18.21
C ILE A 8 16.57 -6.34 -17.65
N PRO A 9 17.18 -5.13 -17.71
CA PRO A 9 16.61 -3.92 -17.11
C PRO A 9 15.21 -3.54 -17.60
N TRP A 10 14.92 -3.72 -18.88
CA TRP A 10 13.59 -3.39 -19.45
C TRP A 10 12.49 -4.31 -18.93
N LEU A 11 12.82 -5.56 -18.59
CA LEU A 11 11.84 -6.53 -18.08
C LEU A 11 11.37 -6.16 -16.67
N ASN A 12 12.26 -5.59 -15.85
CA ASN A 12 11.91 -5.04 -14.55
C ASN A 12 10.94 -3.86 -14.69
N GLN A 13 11.23 -2.92 -15.59
CA GLN A 13 10.38 -1.76 -15.86
C GLN A 13 8.97 -2.18 -16.33
N VAL A 14 8.87 -3.12 -17.27
CA VAL A 14 7.59 -3.62 -17.79
C VAL A 14 6.77 -4.28 -16.68
N ARG A 15 7.38 -5.11 -15.83
CA ARG A 15 6.69 -5.74 -14.71
C ARG A 15 6.12 -4.73 -13.74
N TRP A 16 6.89 -3.70 -13.40
CA TRP A 16 6.42 -2.62 -12.54
C TRP A 16 5.24 -1.87 -13.14
N GLY A 17 5.25 -1.63 -14.45
CA GLY A 17 4.13 -1.04 -15.16
C GLY A 17 2.86 -1.91 -15.08
N TRP A 18 3.00 -3.22 -15.29
CA TRP A 18 1.90 -4.18 -15.14
C TRP A 18 1.37 -4.27 -13.71
N LEU A 19 2.24 -4.26 -12.71
CA LEU A 19 1.85 -4.22 -11.30
C LEU A 19 1.11 -2.91 -10.98
N GLY A 20 1.65 -1.78 -11.44
CA GLY A 20 1.03 -0.45 -11.47
C GLY A 20 -0.42 -0.50 -11.93
N TYR A 21 -0.60 -1.03 -13.13
CA TYR A 21 -1.90 -1.18 -13.77
C TYR A 21 -2.85 -2.09 -12.97
N ALA A 22 -2.38 -3.28 -12.58
CA ALA A 22 -3.22 -4.33 -12.02
C ALA A 22 -3.61 -4.14 -10.54
N LEU A 23 -2.80 -3.43 -9.75
CA LEU A 23 -3.02 -3.26 -8.32
C LEU A 23 -3.49 -1.86 -7.93
N TRP A 24 -3.09 -0.83 -8.70
CA TRP A 24 -3.29 0.56 -8.31
C TRP A 24 -4.01 1.43 -9.34
N SER A 25 -4.19 0.97 -10.59
CA SER A 25 -4.99 1.74 -11.54
C SER A 25 -6.49 1.59 -11.29
N ASN A 26 -7.22 2.67 -11.54
CA ASN A 26 -8.68 2.71 -11.44
C ASN A 26 -9.40 1.85 -12.49
N ALA A 27 -8.68 1.40 -13.53
CA ALA A 27 -9.25 0.51 -14.55
C ALA A 27 -9.22 -0.97 -14.10
N SER A 28 -8.39 -1.32 -13.13
CA SER A 28 -8.36 -2.66 -12.56
C SER A 28 -9.37 -2.78 -11.42
N ASN A 29 -10.37 -3.66 -11.58
CA ASN A 29 -11.26 -4.04 -10.48
C ASN A 29 -10.59 -5.14 -9.65
N THR A 30 -9.41 -4.85 -9.11
CA THR A 30 -8.67 -5.82 -8.31
C THR A 30 -9.35 -6.04 -6.96
N SER A 31 -9.57 -7.30 -6.60
CA SER A 31 -10.00 -7.72 -5.27
C SER A 31 -8.82 -8.07 -4.36
N VAL A 32 -7.59 -7.83 -4.81
CA VAL A 32 -6.38 -8.19 -4.08
C VAL A 32 -6.19 -7.23 -2.90
N GLN A 33 -6.31 -7.77 -1.69
CA GLN A 33 -6.12 -7.01 -0.45
C GLN A 33 -4.68 -7.07 0.07
N SER A 34 -3.93 -8.10 -0.31
CA SER A 34 -2.54 -8.30 0.11
C SER A 34 -1.66 -8.74 -1.06
N ALA A 35 -0.47 -8.16 -1.17
CA ALA A 35 0.52 -8.50 -2.17
C ALA A 35 1.91 -8.63 -1.56
N ARG A 36 2.68 -9.60 -2.05
CA ARG A 36 4.08 -9.77 -1.70
C ARG A 36 4.92 -9.76 -2.96
N LEU A 37 5.86 -8.83 -3.01
CA LEU A 37 6.82 -8.65 -4.09
C LEU A 37 8.21 -8.91 -3.52
N THR A 38 8.99 -9.77 -4.18
CA THR A 38 10.29 -10.24 -3.71
C THR A 38 11.33 -10.12 -4.81
N ASN A 39 12.61 -10.03 -4.43
CA ASN A 39 13.72 -9.87 -5.36
C ASN A 39 13.58 -8.62 -6.24
N ILE A 40 13.19 -7.51 -5.62
CA ILE A 40 12.85 -6.28 -6.34
C ILE A 40 14.12 -5.46 -6.62
N HIS A 41 14.27 -5.01 -7.87
CA HIS A 41 15.17 -3.91 -8.20
C HIS A 41 14.36 -2.61 -8.35
N LEU A 42 14.57 -1.66 -7.45
CA LEU A 42 13.91 -0.36 -7.51
C LEU A 42 14.82 0.67 -8.19
N SER A 43 14.41 1.09 -9.39
CA SER A 43 15.08 2.10 -10.22
C SER A 43 14.14 3.27 -10.54
N ALA A 44 14.70 4.40 -10.98
CA ALA A 44 13.89 5.54 -11.42
C ALA A 44 12.90 5.14 -12.53
N SER A 45 13.36 4.35 -13.50
CA SER A 45 12.52 3.85 -14.60
C SER A 45 11.35 2.97 -14.12
N ALA A 46 11.53 2.20 -13.04
CA ALA A 46 10.47 1.40 -12.45
C ALA A 46 9.39 2.29 -11.84
N VAL A 47 9.78 3.31 -11.07
CA VAL A 47 8.85 4.28 -10.47
C VAL A 47 8.08 5.05 -11.54
N THR A 48 8.75 5.53 -12.59
CA THR A 48 8.10 6.20 -13.73
C THR A 48 7.12 5.26 -14.44
N SER A 49 7.46 3.97 -14.58
CA SER A 49 6.59 2.95 -15.17
C SER A 49 5.30 2.77 -14.37
N VAL A 50 5.40 2.69 -13.04
CA VAL A 50 4.24 2.64 -12.13
C VAL A 50 3.38 3.91 -12.27
N ALA A 51 4.00 5.09 -12.22
CA ALA A 51 3.31 6.36 -12.34
C ALA A 51 2.54 6.47 -13.68
N SER A 52 3.18 6.11 -14.78
CA SER A 52 2.55 6.09 -16.10
C SER A 52 1.38 5.12 -16.15
N ALA A 53 1.55 3.91 -15.59
CA ALA A 53 0.49 2.90 -15.59
C ALA A 53 -0.76 3.32 -14.81
N ILE A 54 -0.55 3.97 -13.65
CA ILE A 54 -1.64 4.51 -12.83
C ILE A 54 -2.33 5.67 -13.55
N THR A 55 -1.55 6.59 -14.13
CA THR A 55 -2.04 7.80 -14.78
C THR A 55 -2.86 7.49 -16.02
N HIS A 56 -2.34 6.64 -16.91
CA HIS A 56 -3.00 6.28 -18.16
C HIS A 56 -3.96 5.11 -18.01
N CYS A 57 -4.00 4.47 -16.84
CA CYS A 57 -4.76 3.25 -16.60
C CYS A 57 -4.47 2.18 -17.67
N TYR A 58 -3.19 2.04 -18.05
CA TYR A 58 -2.70 1.13 -19.07
C TYR A 58 -1.22 0.80 -18.80
N PRO A 59 -0.78 -0.47 -18.86
CA PRO A 59 0.59 -0.82 -18.59
C PRO A 59 1.50 -0.32 -19.72
N PRO A 60 2.61 0.37 -19.40
CA PRO A 60 3.52 0.90 -20.41
C PRO A 60 4.12 -0.24 -21.25
N SER A 61 4.20 -0.01 -22.55
CA SER A 61 4.85 -0.88 -23.51
C SER A 61 6.34 -0.54 -23.65
N ILE A 62 7.16 -1.50 -24.12
CA ILE A 62 8.57 -1.24 -24.46
C ILE A 62 8.68 -0.15 -25.54
N MET A 63 7.65 0.00 -26.38
CA MET A 63 7.60 0.98 -27.48
C MET A 63 7.26 2.41 -27.01
N ASP A 64 6.81 2.58 -25.76
CA ASP A 64 6.42 3.89 -25.23
C ASP A 64 7.62 4.83 -24.98
N GLN A 65 8.85 4.31 -25.14
CA GLN A 65 10.07 5.12 -25.08
C GLN A 65 10.27 5.99 -26.34
N ILE A 66 9.54 5.72 -27.42
CA ILE A 66 9.79 6.33 -28.74
C ILE A 66 8.83 7.50 -29.02
N THR A 67 7.57 7.45 -28.58
CA THR A 67 6.56 8.50 -28.81
C THR A 67 5.49 8.60 -27.69
N PRO A 68 5.85 9.12 -26.50
CA PRO A 68 4.93 9.22 -25.36
C PRO A 68 3.72 10.15 -25.60
N ASP A 69 3.86 11.19 -26.45
CA ASP A 69 2.92 12.32 -26.50
C ASP A 69 1.77 12.20 -27.51
N GLN A 70 1.63 11.07 -28.23
CA GLN A 70 0.60 10.92 -29.28
C GLN A 70 -0.32 9.71 -29.08
N SER A 71 -0.11 8.92 -28.03
CA SER A 71 -0.96 7.76 -27.75
C SER A 71 -2.31 8.19 -27.18
N ILE A 72 -3.40 7.67 -27.76
CA ILE A 72 -4.76 7.87 -27.27
C ILE A 72 -5.16 6.63 -26.47
N TYR A 73 -5.61 6.82 -25.22
CA TYR A 73 -6.07 5.75 -24.34
C TYR A 73 -7.59 5.74 -24.26
N GLY A 74 -8.16 4.54 -24.16
CA GLY A 74 -9.61 4.37 -24.18
C GLY A 74 -10.04 2.93 -23.96
N PHE A 75 -11.14 2.58 -24.59
CA PHE A 75 -11.66 1.21 -24.61
C PHE A 75 -11.97 0.78 -26.04
N VAL A 76 -11.94 -0.52 -26.24
CA VAL A 76 -12.48 -1.16 -27.45
C VAL A 76 -13.59 -2.12 -27.04
N GLU A 77 -14.69 -2.07 -27.79
CA GLU A 77 -15.72 -3.11 -27.76
C GLU A 77 -15.39 -4.14 -28.84
N VAL A 78 -14.90 -5.29 -28.38
CA VAL A 78 -14.58 -6.45 -29.22
C VAL A 78 -15.86 -7.24 -29.42
N GLN A 79 -16.19 -7.55 -30.66
CA GLN A 79 -17.37 -8.33 -31.00
C GLN A 79 -17.07 -9.83 -30.91
N GLU A 80 -18.12 -10.62 -30.76
CA GLU A 80 -18.00 -12.07 -30.89
C GLU A 80 -17.48 -12.43 -32.29
N GLY A 81 -16.54 -13.38 -32.35
CA GLY A 81 -15.89 -13.82 -33.58
C GLY A 81 -14.68 -12.98 -34.01
N THR A 82 -14.37 -11.86 -33.34
CA THR A 82 -13.20 -11.03 -33.66
C THR A 82 -11.90 -11.80 -33.45
N LYS A 83 -10.98 -11.73 -34.43
CA LYS A 83 -9.66 -12.35 -34.37
C LYS A 83 -8.64 -11.37 -33.77
N LEU A 84 -8.04 -11.78 -32.67
CA LEU A 84 -7.05 -11.01 -31.92
C LEU A 84 -5.67 -11.62 -32.14
N ARG A 85 -4.66 -10.78 -32.35
CA ARG A 85 -3.27 -11.22 -32.43
C ARG A 85 -2.63 -11.08 -31.05
N VAL A 86 -2.31 -12.20 -30.39
CA VAL A 86 -1.64 -12.18 -29.09
C VAL A 86 -0.17 -11.80 -29.30
N ARG A 87 0.32 -10.79 -28.58
CA ARG A 87 1.71 -10.33 -28.70
C ARG A 87 2.62 -11.13 -27.75
N GLY A 88 3.84 -11.44 -28.18
CA GLY A 88 4.86 -12.10 -27.34
C GLY A 88 4.95 -13.63 -27.45
N ILE A 89 4.24 -14.23 -28.40
CA ILE A 89 4.44 -15.64 -28.78
C ILE A 89 5.50 -15.69 -29.89
N VAL A 90 6.48 -16.60 -29.76
CA VAL A 90 7.68 -16.72 -30.60
C VAL A 90 7.31 -16.73 -32.09
N GLU A 91 8.09 -16.02 -32.91
CA GLU A 91 7.95 -15.98 -34.37
C GLU A 91 7.88 -17.39 -34.96
N GLY A 92 6.74 -17.73 -35.57
CA GLY A 92 6.53 -19.01 -36.25
C GLY A 92 5.10 -19.56 -36.12
N GLU A 93 4.42 -19.26 -35.00
CA GLU A 93 3.02 -19.63 -34.80
C GLU A 93 2.17 -18.36 -34.73
N VAL A 94 1.36 -18.10 -35.77
CA VAL A 94 0.34 -17.05 -35.73
C VAL A 94 -0.72 -17.47 -34.72
N SER A 95 -0.48 -17.16 -33.46
CA SER A 95 -1.41 -17.41 -32.38
C SER A 95 -2.50 -16.35 -32.40
N SER A 96 -3.49 -16.56 -33.28
CA SER A 96 -4.71 -15.78 -33.27
C SER A 96 -5.67 -16.35 -32.24
N ALA A 97 -6.09 -15.54 -31.27
CA ALA A 97 -7.22 -15.85 -30.41
C ALA A 97 -8.51 -15.37 -31.07
N VAL A 98 -9.61 -16.09 -30.88
CA VAL A 98 -10.93 -15.64 -31.35
C VAL A 98 -11.78 -15.31 -30.14
N ALA A 99 -12.38 -14.13 -30.12
CA ALA A 99 -13.32 -13.75 -29.08
C ALA A 99 -14.57 -14.62 -29.18
N LEU A 100 -14.79 -15.51 -28.21
CA LEU A 100 -16.00 -16.37 -28.17
C LEU A 100 -17.26 -15.60 -27.77
N GLN A 101 -17.11 -14.43 -27.16
CA GLN A 101 -18.18 -13.53 -26.74
C GLN A 101 -17.70 -12.10 -26.90
N GLY A 102 -18.63 -11.16 -27.11
CA GLY A 102 -18.29 -9.74 -27.12
C GLY A 102 -17.85 -9.25 -25.73
N PHE A 103 -16.81 -8.43 -25.67
CA PHE A 103 -16.31 -7.88 -24.43
C PHE A 103 -15.72 -6.48 -24.62
N ARG A 104 -15.68 -5.72 -23.52
CA ARG A 104 -15.03 -4.41 -23.47
C ARG A 104 -13.69 -4.51 -22.77
N CYS A 105 -12.64 -3.99 -23.39
CA CYS A 105 -11.29 -4.03 -22.83
C CYS A 105 -10.59 -2.67 -22.95
N ARG A 106 -9.57 -2.46 -22.11
CA ARG A 106 -8.73 -1.27 -22.18
C ARG A 106 -7.85 -1.33 -23.41
N ALA A 107 -7.72 -0.20 -24.08
CA ALA A 107 -6.95 -0.11 -25.31
C ALA A 107 -6.17 1.20 -25.40
N ARG A 108 -5.08 1.13 -26.17
CA ARG A 108 -4.22 2.24 -26.55
C ARG A 108 -4.13 2.24 -28.07
N CYS A 109 -4.37 3.39 -28.69
CA CYS A 109 -4.17 3.61 -30.11
C CYS A 109 -2.96 4.52 -30.30
N ALA A 110 -1.94 4.04 -30.98
CA ALA A 110 -0.81 4.86 -31.41
C ALA A 110 -1.03 5.23 -32.89
N PRO A 111 -0.98 6.52 -33.26
CA PRO A 111 -0.98 6.89 -34.67
C PRO A 111 0.30 6.33 -35.30
N SER A 112 0.16 5.41 -36.27
CA SER A 112 1.28 4.85 -37.01
C SER A 112 1.15 5.20 -38.49
N GLU A 113 2.29 5.36 -39.18
CA GLU A 113 2.36 5.61 -40.63
C GLU A 113 1.71 4.49 -41.47
N MET A 114 1.50 3.30 -40.87
CA MET A 114 0.96 2.09 -41.52
C MET A 114 -0.52 1.82 -41.19
N GLY A 115 -1.19 2.73 -40.48
CA GLY A 115 -2.60 2.60 -40.10
C GLY A 115 -2.84 2.65 -38.58
N GLU A 116 -4.08 2.90 -38.18
CA GLU A 116 -4.49 2.86 -36.77
C GLU A 116 -4.47 1.42 -36.26
N HIS A 117 -3.50 1.09 -35.41
CA HIS A 117 -3.45 -0.16 -34.68
C HIS A 117 -3.81 0.10 -33.23
N ALA A 118 -4.87 -0.56 -32.75
CA ALA A 118 -5.24 -0.54 -31.35
C ALA A 118 -4.60 -1.73 -30.62
N GLU A 119 -3.78 -1.43 -29.63
CA GLU A 119 -3.29 -2.39 -28.66
C GLU A 119 -4.31 -2.51 -27.54
N MET A 120 -4.71 -3.71 -27.17
CA MET A 120 -5.71 -3.94 -26.12
C MET A 120 -5.21 -4.91 -25.06
N ILE A 121 -5.70 -4.74 -23.83
CA ILE A 121 -5.43 -5.65 -22.72
C ILE A 121 -6.55 -6.67 -22.65
N VAL A 122 -6.23 -7.92 -23.01
CA VAL A 122 -7.15 -9.05 -22.91
C VAL A 122 -6.83 -9.84 -21.63
N PRO A 123 -7.78 -9.94 -20.69
CA PRO A 123 -7.60 -10.76 -19.49
C PRO A 123 -7.15 -12.18 -19.82
N GLY A 124 -6.10 -12.66 -19.17
CA GLY A 124 -5.53 -13.99 -19.40
C GLY A 124 -4.57 -14.11 -20.60
N TYR A 125 -4.57 -13.14 -21.52
CA TYR A 125 -3.72 -13.16 -22.73
C TYR A 125 -2.72 -11.99 -22.81
N GLY A 126 -2.89 -10.94 -22.00
CA GLY A 126 -1.99 -9.78 -21.99
C GLY A 126 -2.30 -8.79 -23.11
N VAL A 127 -1.28 -8.20 -23.74
CA VAL A 127 -1.46 -7.25 -24.85
C VAL A 127 -1.77 -8.01 -26.14
N CYS A 128 -2.87 -7.65 -26.79
CA CYS A 128 -3.25 -8.13 -28.11
C CYS A 128 -3.37 -6.97 -29.09
N ASP A 129 -3.00 -7.19 -30.34
CA ASP A 129 -3.18 -6.23 -31.43
C ASP A 129 -4.51 -6.49 -32.13
N LEU A 130 -5.26 -5.41 -32.39
CA LEU A 130 -6.45 -5.41 -33.23
C LEU A 130 -6.04 -5.06 -34.67
N PRO A 131 -6.24 -5.95 -35.66
CA PRO A 131 -5.99 -5.60 -37.05
C PRO A 131 -6.93 -4.47 -37.50
N GLY A 132 -6.36 -3.44 -38.14
CA GLY A 132 -7.10 -2.31 -38.69
C GLY A 132 -8.00 -2.78 -39.83
N GLY A 133 -9.31 -2.80 -39.59
CA GLY A 133 -10.31 -3.31 -40.53
C GLY A 133 -11.56 -3.88 -39.86
N ASP A 134 -11.47 -4.27 -38.58
CA ASP A 134 -12.63 -4.76 -37.82
C ASP A 134 -13.49 -3.60 -37.28
N GLN A 135 -14.81 -3.79 -37.32
CA GLN A 135 -15.87 -2.82 -36.93
C GLN A 135 -15.87 -2.43 -35.43
N SER A 136 -14.83 -2.80 -34.71
CA SER A 136 -14.56 -2.45 -33.32
C SER A 136 -14.31 -0.95 -33.18
N ARG A 137 -15.30 -0.25 -32.63
CA ARG A 137 -15.25 1.19 -32.38
C ARG A 137 -14.32 1.48 -31.19
N PHE A 138 -13.22 2.19 -31.43
CA PHE A 138 -12.43 2.76 -30.35
C PHE A 138 -13.24 3.87 -29.66
N ILE A 139 -13.37 3.75 -28.34
CA ILE A 139 -14.07 4.73 -27.51
C ILE A 139 -13.00 5.48 -26.74
N THR A 140 -12.70 6.69 -27.22
CA THR A 140 -11.83 7.63 -26.50
C THR A 140 -12.49 8.01 -25.20
N GLU A 141 -11.75 7.89 -24.10
CA GLU A 141 -12.19 8.42 -22.83
C GLU A 141 -11.56 9.81 -22.67
N ASP A 142 -12.38 10.83 -22.45
CA ASP A 142 -11.88 12.07 -21.85
C ASP A 142 -11.33 11.67 -20.48
N LEU A 143 -10.00 11.51 -20.40
CA LEU A 143 -9.24 11.30 -19.17
C LEU A 143 -9.32 12.56 -18.30
N LYS A 144 -10.53 13.01 -17.94
CA LYS A 144 -10.68 13.74 -16.70
C LYS A 144 -10.33 12.73 -15.62
N PRO A 145 -9.32 12.99 -14.77
CA PRO A 145 -8.99 12.10 -13.68
C PRO A 145 -10.20 12.02 -12.77
N ARG A 146 -11.06 11.04 -13.03
CA ARG A 146 -12.16 10.70 -12.13
C ARG A 146 -11.50 9.96 -10.99
N PHE A 147 -10.89 10.72 -10.08
CA PHE A 147 -10.82 10.37 -8.67
C PHE A 147 -12.25 10.33 -8.12
N ARG A 148 -13.11 9.48 -8.67
CA ARG A 148 -14.30 9.05 -7.96
C ARG A 148 -13.81 7.94 -7.04
N GLY A 149 -13.45 8.37 -5.83
CA GLY A 149 -13.32 7.50 -4.67
C GLY A 149 -14.63 6.78 -4.41
N GLY A 150 -14.93 5.77 -5.21
CA GLY A 150 -15.71 4.64 -4.74
C GLY A 150 -14.92 3.94 -3.64
N PRO A 151 -15.58 3.25 -2.72
CA PRO A 151 -14.93 2.44 -1.68
C PRO A 151 -14.31 1.21 -2.34
N SER A 152 -13.29 1.38 -3.19
CA SER A 152 -12.48 0.26 -3.63
C SER A 152 -11.74 -0.26 -2.41
N THR A 153 -11.99 -1.54 -2.11
CA THR A 153 -11.24 -2.40 -1.19
C THR A 153 -9.85 -2.68 -1.76
N GLY A 154 -9.15 -1.62 -2.15
CA GLY A 154 -7.83 -1.68 -2.75
C GLY A 154 -6.82 -2.30 -1.79
N LEU A 155 -5.61 -2.52 -2.29
CA LEU A 155 -4.52 -3.13 -1.56
C LEU A 155 -4.35 -2.49 -0.16
N GLN A 156 -4.44 -3.31 0.88
CA GLN A 156 -4.32 -2.87 2.28
C GLN A 156 -3.00 -3.33 2.91
N SER A 157 -2.45 -4.44 2.42
CA SER A 157 -1.21 -5.02 2.92
C SER A 157 -0.21 -5.21 1.79
N LEU A 158 1.00 -4.71 1.98
CA LEU A 158 2.06 -4.81 1.00
C LEU A 158 3.37 -5.26 1.65
N VAL A 159 3.99 -6.27 1.05
CA VAL A 159 5.34 -6.74 1.40
C VAL A 159 6.26 -6.47 0.21
N LEU A 160 7.31 -5.68 0.43
CA LEU A 160 8.35 -5.36 -0.55
C LEU A 160 9.69 -5.88 -0.04
N GLU A 161 10.26 -6.86 -0.72
CA GLU A 161 11.59 -7.37 -0.41
C GLU A 161 12.55 -7.03 -1.55
N PHE A 162 13.41 -6.06 -1.30
CA PHE A 162 14.33 -5.47 -2.26
C PHE A 162 15.63 -6.26 -2.35
N PHE A 163 16.04 -6.55 -3.57
CA PHE A 163 17.39 -6.99 -3.87
C PHE A 163 18.33 -5.78 -4.01
N GLN A 164 17.86 -4.72 -4.69
CA GLN A 164 18.65 -3.51 -4.91
C GLN A 164 17.73 -2.28 -5.00
N ILE A 165 18.22 -1.16 -4.47
CA ILE A 165 17.58 0.15 -4.60
C ILE A 165 18.64 1.11 -5.14
N GLU A 166 18.34 1.76 -6.27
CA GLU A 166 19.24 2.70 -6.94
C GLU A 166 19.51 3.93 -6.06
N SER A 167 18.45 4.57 -5.56
CA SER A 167 18.50 5.73 -4.67
C SER A 167 17.43 5.61 -3.56
N PRO A 168 17.73 6.01 -2.29
CA PRO A 168 16.75 5.99 -1.20
C PRO A 168 15.46 6.79 -1.48
N ALA A 169 15.56 7.90 -2.22
CA ALA A 169 14.42 8.75 -2.56
C ALA A 169 13.34 8.01 -3.38
N LEU A 170 13.74 6.97 -4.12
CA LEU A 170 12.79 6.17 -4.91
C LEU A 170 11.77 5.43 -4.05
N ILE A 171 12.11 5.15 -2.77
CA ILE A 171 11.18 4.50 -1.85
C ILE A 171 10.01 5.42 -1.58
N SER A 172 10.27 6.69 -1.23
CA SER A 172 9.20 7.65 -0.96
C SER A 172 8.45 8.04 -2.23
N GLU A 173 9.12 8.19 -3.37
CA GLU A 173 8.45 8.38 -4.66
C GLU A 173 7.49 7.23 -5.00
N LEU A 174 7.93 5.97 -4.82
CA LEU A 174 7.06 4.82 -5.04
C LEU A 174 5.88 4.82 -4.05
N LEU A 175 6.14 5.00 -2.76
CA LEU A 175 5.10 4.99 -1.74
C LEU A 175 4.08 6.11 -1.95
N ASN A 176 4.49 7.28 -2.45
CA ASN A 176 3.54 8.37 -2.78
C ASN A 176 2.53 7.94 -3.86
N LEU A 177 2.90 7.02 -4.75
CA LEU A 177 2.01 6.49 -5.78
C LEU A 177 1.08 5.41 -5.24
N ILE A 178 1.55 4.56 -4.31
CA ILE A 178 0.88 3.30 -3.95
C ILE A 178 0.39 3.21 -2.50
N GLY A 179 0.78 4.17 -1.65
CA GLY A 179 0.70 4.09 -0.20
C GLY A 179 -0.60 4.57 0.43
N GLY A 180 -1.41 5.35 -0.31
CA GLY A 180 -2.51 6.13 0.28
C GLY A 180 -3.57 5.32 1.06
N LYS A 181 -3.79 4.04 0.70
CA LYS A 181 -4.77 3.14 1.37
C LYS A 181 -4.13 1.99 2.15
N LEU A 182 -2.80 1.92 2.22
CA LEU A 182 -2.12 0.85 2.92
C LEU A 182 -2.35 0.96 4.43
N ARG A 183 -2.66 -0.18 5.05
CA ARG A 183 -2.75 -0.37 6.51
C ARG A 183 -1.53 -1.11 7.05
N SER A 184 -0.95 -2.01 6.26
CA SER A 184 0.22 -2.80 6.65
C SER A 184 1.28 -2.75 5.56
N LEU A 185 2.50 -2.36 5.93
CA LEU A 185 3.65 -2.29 5.03
C LEU A 185 4.83 -3.03 5.66
N ARG A 186 5.40 -3.97 4.91
CA ARG A 186 6.67 -4.62 5.25
C ARG A 186 7.67 -4.33 4.15
N MET A 187 8.83 -3.79 4.53
CA MET A 187 9.95 -3.56 3.64
C MET A 187 11.19 -4.26 4.17
N GLY A 188 11.90 -5.00 3.31
CA GLY A 188 13.16 -5.67 3.68
C GLY A 188 14.21 -5.58 2.57
N MET A 189 15.49 -5.58 2.95
CA MET A 189 16.62 -5.76 2.01
C MET A 189 17.12 -7.21 2.09
N PHE A 190 17.36 -7.86 0.95
CA PHE A 190 17.77 -9.27 0.92
C PHE A 190 19.29 -9.50 0.94
N TRP A 191 20.11 -8.69 0.24
CA TRP A 191 21.49 -9.07 -0.11
C TRP A 191 22.50 -7.93 -0.29
N THR A 192 22.34 -6.77 0.36
CA THR A 192 23.31 -5.67 0.18
C THR A 192 24.07 -5.36 1.46
N GLY A 193 25.40 -5.50 1.42
CA GLY A 193 26.30 -5.02 2.47
C GLY A 193 26.29 -3.49 2.67
N ARG A 194 25.56 -2.74 1.84
CA ARG A 194 25.22 -1.34 2.07
C ARG A 194 23.74 -1.25 2.42
N ARG A 195 23.45 -0.80 3.63
CA ARG A 195 22.09 -0.47 4.06
C ARG A 195 21.62 0.81 3.37
N ARG A 196 20.31 0.94 3.23
CA ARG A 196 19.66 2.15 2.74
C ARG A 196 18.92 2.80 3.88
N SER A 197 18.87 4.13 3.87
CA SER A 197 18.08 4.89 4.82
C SER A 197 16.63 4.97 4.37
N VAL A 198 15.72 4.93 5.34
CA VAL A 198 14.31 5.25 5.18
C VAL A 198 13.99 6.38 6.15
N VAL A 199 13.40 7.44 5.61
CA VAL A 199 12.94 8.60 6.38
C VAL A 199 11.49 8.34 6.78
N LEU A 200 11.21 8.22 8.08
CA LEU A 200 9.87 7.85 8.54
C LEU A 200 8.82 8.91 8.22
N GLU A 201 9.19 10.18 8.19
CA GLU A 201 8.27 11.27 7.83
C GLU A 201 7.77 11.14 6.39
N GLU A 202 8.64 10.72 5.47
CA GLU A 202 8.27 10.50 4.07
C GLU A 202 7.33 9.30 3.95
N VAL A 203 7.57 8.24 4.73
CA VAL A 203 6.65 7.09 4.80
C VAL A 203 5.30 7.50 5.39
N ALA A 204 5.29 8.32 6.44
CA ALA A 204 4.06 8.81 7.07
C ALA A 204 3.24 9.69 6.11
N ALA A 205 3.91 10.55 5.34
CA ALA A 205 3.27 11.40 4.33
C ALA A 205 2.68 10.57 3.18
N ALA A 206 3.42 9.56 2.70
CA ALA A 206 2.98 8.69 1.61
C ALA A 206 1.90 7.68 2.03
N CYS A 207 1.94 7.22 3.28
CA CYS A 207 1.08 6.18 3.84
C CYS A 207 0.36 6.68 5.11
N PRO A 208 -0.57 7.66 5.00
CA PRO A 208 -1.18 8.30 6.16
C PRO A 208 -2.12 7.37 6.95
N SER A 209 -2.65 6.31 6.31
CA SER A 209 -3.55 5.32 6.91
C SER A 209 -2.82 4.08 7.45
N LEU A 210 -1.48 4.11 7.49
CA LEU A 210 -0.69 2.96 7.90
C LEU A 210 -0.82 2.69 9.40
N GLU A 211 -1.19 1.47 9.75
CA GLU A 211 -1.35 0.97 11.11
C GLU A 211 -0.14 0.12 11.53
N GLU A 212 0.46 -0.62 10.58
CA GLU A 212 1.62 -1.48 10.83
C GLU A 212 2.77 -1.23 9.84
N LEU A 213 3.98 -1.06 10.39
CA LEU A 213 5.22 -0.93 9.63
C LEU A 213 6.27 -1.92 10.12
N TYR A 214 6.83 -2.70 9.18
CA TYR A 214 7.94 -3.62 9.43
C TYR A 214 9.10 -3.24 8.51
N LEU A 215 10.25 -2.93 9.09
CA LEU A 215 11.48 -2.60 8.38
C LEU A 215 12.55 -3.63 8.73
N THR A 216 13.18 -4.21 7.72
CA THR A 216 14.29 -5.16 7.89
C THR A 216 15.49 -4.71 7.06
N ASP A 217 16.64 -4.56 7.71
CA ASP A 217 17.91 -4.14 7.12
C ASP A 217 17.86 -2.73 6.45
N PHE A 218 17.08 -1.83 7.05
CA PHE A 218 17.05 -0.40 6.74
C PHE A 218 17.57 0.43 7.90
N ASP A 219 18.32 1.48 7.58
CA ASP A 219 18.64 2.53 8.54
C ASP A 219 17.45 3.48 8.65
N VAL A 220 17.02 3.78 9.87
CA VAL A 220 15.81 4.57 10.12
C VAL A 220 16.20 5.95 10.58
N VAL A 221 15.82 6.94 9.77
CA VAL A 221 16.06 8.35 10.06
C VAL A 221 14.72 9.00 10.40
N LEU A 222 14.73 9.74 11.50
CA LEU A 222 13.65 10.65 11.86
C LEU A 222 14.17 12.08 11.73
N SER A 223 13.32 12.98 11.27
CA SER A 223 13.55 14.41 11.21
C SER A 223 12.54 15.12 12.12
N SER A 224 12.84 16.32 12.58
CA SER A 224 12.02 17.06 13.56
C SER A 224 10.71 17.62 12.98
N ASN A 225 10.10 16.94 12.01
CA ASN A 225 9.03 17.46 11.17
C ASN A 225 7.65 17.07 11.68
N GLU A 226 6.63 17.89 11.41
CA GLU A 226 5.29 17.71 11.97
C GLU A 226 4.53 16.49 11.43
N GLY A 227 5.01 15.86 10.35
CA GLY A 227 4.34 14.74 9.68
C GLY A 227 4.04 13.57 10.61
N LEU A 228 4.94 13.24 11.54
CA LEU A 228 4.74 12.16 12.52
C LEU A 228 3.70 12.50 13.59
N HIS A 229 3.42 13.78 13.84
CA HIS A 229 2.46 14.16 14.87
C HIS A 229 1.03 13.72 14.55
N SER A 230 0.70 13.52 13.28
CA SER A 230 -0.63 13.09 12.82
C SER A 230 -0.71 11.60 12.48
N TRP A 231 0.42 10.90 12.46
CA TRP A 231 0.51 9.52 11.99
C TRP A 231 0.01 8.53 13.04
N GLY A 232 -0.99 7.73 12.66
CA GLY A 232 -1.70 6.79 13.53
C GLY A 232 -1.10 5.39 13.58
N LEU A 233 0.23 5.29 13.54
CA LEU A 233 0.92 4.00 13.51
C LEU A 233 0.75 3.26 14.86
N GLN A 234 0.26 2.03 14.83
CA GLN A 234 0.02 1.19 16.01
C GLN A 234 1.15 0.20 16.25
N LYS A 235 1.84 -0.22 15.17
CA LYS A 235 2.90 -1.21 15.25
C LYS A 235 4.11 -0.80 14.41
N LEU A 236 5.27 -0.76 15.05
CA LEU A 236 6.56 -0.50 14.42
C LEU A 236 7.54 -1.60 14.78
N VAL A 237 8.08 -2.28 13.76
CA VAL A 237 9.08 -3.32 13.92
C VAL A 237 10.30 -2.98 13.08
N ILE A 238 11.47 -2.89 13.70
CA ILE A 238 12.73 -2.55 13.04
C ILE A 238 13.75 -3.65 13.36
N HIS A 239 14.17 -4.39 12.34
CA HIS A 239 15.18 -5.43 12.44
C HIS A 239 16.41 -5.10 11.59
N GLY A 240 17.61 -5.44 12.08
CA GLY A 240 18.84 -5.32 11.30
C GLY A 240 19.31 -3.90 10.97
N SER A 241 18.68 -2.88 11.57
CA SER A 241 19.06 -1.47 11.41
C SER A 241 20.38 -1.16 12.12
N ASP A 242 21.27 -0.38 11.50
CA ASP A 242 22.49 0.11 12.15
C ASP A 242 22.29 1.48 12.81
N VAL A 243 21.27 2.23 12.39
CA VAL A 243 21.02 3.60 12.82
C VAL A 243 19.52 3.79 13.04
N VAL A 244 19.14 4.14 14.28
CA VAL A 244 17.79 4.61 14.63
C VAL A 244 17.93 5.84 15.52
N VAL A 245 17.93 7.03 14.91
CA VAL A 245 18.17 8.31 15.63
C VAL A 245 16.84 8.95 16.00
N ASP A 246 16.77 9.64 17.14
CA ASP A 246 15.65 10.49 17.57
C ASP A 246 14.29 9.82 17.78
N LEU A 247 14.17 8.50 17.61
CA LEU A 247 12.92 7.77 17.87
C LEU A 247 12.42 7.95 19.31
N VAL A 248 13.33 7.87 20.28
CA VAL A 248 13.02 8.05 21.70
C VAL A 248 12.42 9.44 21.97
N ASN A 249 12.97 10.47 21.32
CA ASN A 249 12.50 11.85 21.48
C ASN A 249 11.05 12.00 20.97
N HIS A 250 10.76 11.43 19.80
CA HIS A 250 9.40 11.46 19.21
C HIS A 250 8.39 10.64 19.99
N LEU A 251 8.79 9.54 20.62
CA LEU A 251 7.92 8.72 21.47
C LEU A 251 7.70 9.32 22.86
N SER A 252 8.58 10.21 23.31
CA SER A 252 8.44 10.92 24.57
C SER A 252 7.59 12.20 24.42
N ASP A 253 7.37 12.68 23.20
CA ASP A 253 6.56 13.85 22.91
C ASP A 253 5.05 13.54 22.95
N PRO A 254 4.27 14.11 23.91
CA PRO A 254 2.83 13.88 24.02
C PRO A 254 1.99 14.49 22.88
N ILE A 255 2.55 15.44 22.12
CA ILE A 255 1.89 16.04 20.96
C ILE A 255 1.86 15.02 19.81
N CYS A 256 2.89 14.19 19.71
CA CYS A 256 3.02 13.16 18.70
C CYS A 256 1.95 12.07 18.84
N ARG A 257 1.08 11.90 17.82
CA ARG A 257 0.08 10.84 17.81
C ARG A 257 0.71 9.45 17.87
N MET A 258 1.86 9.23 17.24
CA MET A 258 2.62 7.98 17.34
C MET A 258 2.98 7.67 18.80
N SER A 259 3.33 8.66 19.62
CA SER A 259 3.52 8.42 21.07
C SER A 259 2.22 7.91 21.72
N ARG A 260 1.06 8.46 21.36
CA ARG A 260 -0.22 8.11 21.98
C ARG A 260 -0.86 6.82 21.46
N GLU A 261 -0.47 6.34 20.28
CA GLU A 261 -1.12 5.23 19.58
C GLU A 261 -0.21 4.04 19.29
N LEU A 262 1.12 4.18 19.37
CA LEU A 262 2.04 3.07 19.13
C LEU A 262 1.95 2.05 20.27
N GLU A 263 1.26 0.95 20.00
CA GLU A 263 1.01 -0.18 20.90
C GLU A 263 2.18 -1.14 20.96
N LEU A 264 2.83 -1.40 19.81
CA LEU A 264 3.95 -2.33 19.74
C LEU A 264 5.15 -1.66 19.07
N LEU A 265 6.25 -1.62 19.81
CA LEU A 265 7.56 -1.27 19.29
C LEU A 265 8.49 -2.45 19.46
N GLU A 266 9.01 -3.00 18.36
CA GLU A 266 10.03 -4.03 18.40
C GLU A 266 11.28 -3.57 17.64
N ILE A 267 12.41 -3.53 18.32
CA ILE A 267 13.68 -3.07 17.76
C ILE A 267 14.77 -4.09 18.04
N SER A 268 15.42 -4.57 16.98
CA SER A 268 16.70 -5.24 17.09
C SER A 268 17.80 -4.20 17.24
N VAL A 269 18.57 -4.29 18.33
CA VAL A 269 19.55 -3.27 18.67
C VAL A 269 20.67 -3.25 17.64
N PRO A 270 21.01 -2.07 17.08
CA PRO A 270 22.09 -1.94 16.11
C PRO A 270 23.45 -2.43 16.64
N ARG A 271 24.29 -2.99 15.76
CA ARG A 271 25.63 -3.51 16.13
C ARG A 271 26.64 -2.40 16.44
N SER A 272 26.41 -1.20 15.90
CA SER A 272 27.36 -0.08 15.87
C SER A 272 27.21 0.95 17.01
N VAL A 273 26.22 0.81 17.90
CA VAL A 273 25.94 1.88 18.88
C VAL A 273 27.00 1.89 20.00
N GLN A 274 27.90 2.88 20.00
CA GLN A 274 28.74 3.24 21.15
C GLN A 274 27.92 3.58 22.42
N TYR A 275 26.61 3.80 22.24
CA TYR A 275 25.61 4.16 23.24
C TYR A 275 24.49 3.11 23.37
N ARG A 276 24.80 1.84 23.06
CA ARG A 276 23.83 0.71 23.06
C ARG A 276 23.05 0.65 24.37
N ALA A 277 23.74 0.77 25.50
CA ALA A 277 23.12 0.65 26.82
C ALA A 277 22.16 1.81 27.14
N THR A 278 22.54 3.05 26.86
CA THR A 278 21.67 4.22 27.12
C THR A 278 20.45 4.23 26.22
N TYR A 279 20.60 3.87 24.96
CA TYR A 279 19.47 3.79 24.01
C TYR A 279 18.48 2.68 24.39
N VAL A 280 18.99 1.48 24.73
CA VAL A 280 18.17 0.36 25.20
C VAL A 280 17.42 0.72 26.49
N SER A 281 18.11 1.36 27.44
CA SER A 281 17.49 1.82 28.69
C SER A 281 16.38 2.83 28.44
N ALA A 282 16.62 3.81 27.55
CA ALA A 282 15.63 4.83 27.22
C ALA A 282 14.37 4.25 26.56
N LEU A 283 14.53 3.30 25.62
CA LEU A 283 13.39 2.59 25.05
C LEU A 283 12.67 1.69 26.06
N SER A 284 13.42 1.05 26.96
CA SER A 284 12.83 0.17 27.99
C SER A 284 11.99 0.94 28.99
N LEU A 285 12.31 2.22 29.26
CA LEU A 285 11.50 3.10 30.11
C LEU A 285 10.10 3.37 29.52
N LEU A 286 9.95 3.29 28.20
CA LEU A 286 8.67 3.49 27.50
C LEU A 286 7.78 2.23 27.53
N ASN A 287 8.28 1.11 28.05
CA ASN A 287 7.55 -0.15 28.12
C ASN A 287 6.50 -0.13 29.24
N GLY A 288 5.27 -0.51 28.91
CA GLY A 288 4.15 -0.52 29.84
C GLY A 288 3.43 0.83 29.97
N ASP A 289 3.88 1.87 29.27
CA ASP A 289 3.22 3.18 29.23
C ASP A 289 1.76 3.06 28.79
N TYR A 290 0.86 3.73 29.50
CA TYR A 290 -0.55 3.77 29.15
C TYR A 290 -0.80 4.76 28.01
N LEU A 291 -1.44 4.27 26.95
CA LEU A 291 -1.72 5.03 25.74
C LEU A 291 -3.00 5.85 25.89
N SER A 292 -2.88 7.17 25.69
CA SER A 292 -3.96 8.15 25.90
C SER A 292 -5.06 8.13 24.83
N ALA A 293 -4.85 7.44 23.70
CA ALA A 293 -5.78 7.42 22.57
C ALA A 293 -6.95 6.42 22.71
N THR A 294 -7.08 5.71 23.82
CA THR A 294 -8.22 4.80 24.07
C THR A 294 -9.49 5.55 24.50
N LYS A 295 -9.95 6.50 23.67
CA LYS A 295 -11.40 6.75 23.56
C LYS A 295 -11.95 5.82 22.49
N GLU A 296 -11.81 4.51 22.68
CA GLU A 296 -12.66 3.58 21.93
C GLU A 296 -14.09 3.94 22.31
N ARG A 297 -14.79 4.55 21.35
CA ARG A 297 -16.18 4.92 21.53
C ARG A 297 -16.93 3.61 21.73
N PHE A 298 -17.53 3.42 22.90
CA PHE A 298 -18.42 2.29 23.17
C PHE A 298 -19.28 1.97 21.94
N PRO A 299 -19.44 0.68 21.57
CA PRO A 299 -20.38 0.28 20.54
C PRO A 299 -21.74 0.96 20.78
N LEU A 300 -22.39 1.40 19.72
CA LEU A 300 -23.68 2.10 19.81
C LEU A 300 -24.71 1.30 20.63
N GLY A 301 -24.67 -0.04 20.57
CA GLY A 301 -25.48 -0.91 21.42
C GLY A 301 -25.17 -0.79 22.92
N SER A 302 -23.90 -0.71 23.31
CA SER A 302 -23.48 -0.50 24.71
C SER A 302 -23.82 0.90 25.20
N LYS A 303 -23.69 1.93 24.34
CA LYS A 303 -24.15 3.30 24.64
C LYS A 303 -25.67 3.37 24.77
N ALA A 304 -26.41 2.72 23.88
CA ALA A 304 -27.87 2.67 23.91
C ALA A 304 -28.38 1.90 25.14
N ALA A 305 -27.69 0.82 25.53
CA ALA A 305 -27.95 0.15 26.81
C ALA A 305 -27.74 1.12 27.97
N MET A 306 -26.64 1.90 27.98
CA MET A 306 -26.34 2.90 29.00
C MET A 306 -27.31 4.11 29.01
N ILE A 307 -27.89 4.49 27.86
CA ILE A 307 -28.82 5.63 27.71
C ILE A 307 -30.27 5.21 27.96
N SER A 308 -30.71 4.00 27.56
CA SER A 308 -32.07 3.50 27.84
C SER A 308 -32.34 3.27 29.34
N VAL A 309 -31.27 3.30 30.13
CA VAL A 309 -31.23 3.32 31.59
C VAL A 309 -31.68 4.68 32.17
N VAL A 310 -31.60 5.78 31.40
CA VAL A 310 -31.67 7.15 31.94
C VAL A 310 -32.99 7.88 31.61
N ASP A 311 -33.77 7.45 30.61
CA ASP A 311 -34.98 8.18 30.24
C ASP A 311 -36.23 7.62 30.95
N TYR A 312 -36.69 8.35 31.97
CA TYR A 312 -37.82 7.98 32.81
C TYR A 312 -38.99 8.93 32.56
N LYS A 313 -40.11 8.36 32.11
CA LYS A 313 -41.45 8.69 32.62
C LYS A 313 -42.28 7.42 32.75
N SER A 314 -42.51 7.00 34.00
CA SER A 314 -43.68 6.32 34.61
C SER A 314 -44.49 5.30 33.77
N ASP A 315 -45.02 4.19 34.27
CA ASP A 315 -45.32 3.72 35.62
C ASP A 315 -45.34 2.16 35.56
N VAL A 316 -44.69 1.51 36.52
CA VAL A 316 -44.73 0.05 36.78
C VAL A 316 -44.16 -0.88 35.69
N LYS A 317 -42.84 -1.12 35.75
CA LYS A 317 -42.19 -2.45 35.89
C LYS A 317 -40.66 -2.29 35.89
N VAL A 318 -40.05 -2.85 36.94
CA VAL A 318 -38.64 -2.82 37.36
C VAL A 318 -37.65 -2.57 36.21
N SER A 319 -37.00 -1.39 36.28
CA SER A 319 -35.96 -0.93 35.37
C SER A 319 -34.79 -1.93 35.26
N ALA A 320 -34.29 -2.16 34.04
CA ALA A 320 -33.08 -2.96 33.80
C ALA A 320 -31.85 -2.42 34.57
N VAL A 321 -31.89 -1.15 34.98
CA VAL A 321 -30.90 -0.48 35.84
C VAL A 321 -30.79 -1.14 37.22
N HIS A 322 -31.90 -1.64 37.77
CA HIS A 322 -31.90 -2.32 39.07
C HIS A 322 -31.44 -3.78 38.96
N ARG A 323 -31.16 -4.27 37.75
CA ARG A 323 -30.57 -5.60 37.51
C ARG A 323 -29.07 -5.55 37.22
N LEU A 324 -28.52 -4.37 36.92
CA LEU A 324 -27.08 -4.16 36.87
C LEU A 324 -26.59 -4.05 38.30
N ASN A 325 -26.14 -5.16 38.87
CA ASN A 325 -25.47 -5.10 40.16
C ASN A 325 -24.11 -4.38 40.01
N GLU A 326 -23.56 -3.97 41.15
CA GLU A 326 -22.28 -3.26 41.24
C GLU A 326 -21.14 -4.00 40.50
N ILE A 327 -21.21 -5.33 40.44
CA ILE A 327 -20.23 -6.19 39.76
C ILE A 327 -20.33 -6.05 38.24
N MET A 328 -21.54 -6.03 37.66
CA MET A 328 -21.72 -5.82 36.21
C MET A 328 -21.32 -4.41 35.78
N MET A 329 -21.63 -3.39 36.59
CA MET A 329 -21.13 -2.03 36.35
C MET A 329 -19.61 -1.99 36.47
N GLY A 330 -19.05 -2.68 37.48
CA GLY A 330 -17.61 -2.87 37.65
C GLY A 330 -16.96 -3.42 36.40
N TYR A 331 -17.48 -4.50 35.82
CA TYR A 331 -16.93 -5.08 34.58
C TYR A 331 -17.08 -4.18 33.36
N ILE A 332 -18.17 -3.42 33.24
CA ILE A 332 -18.35 -2.47 32.13
C ILE A 332 -17.35 -1.33 32.25
N PHE A 333 -17.14 -0.79 33.46
CA PHE A 333 -16.16 0.25 33.70
C PHE A 333 -14.72 -0.27 33.61
N GLU A 334 -14.43 -1.47 34.09
CA GLU A 334 -13.13 -2.14 33.96
C GLU A 334 -12.78 -2.39 32.49
N PHE A 335 -13.74 -2.90 31.71
CA PHE A 335 -13.58 -3.08 30.27
C PHE A 335 -13.39 -1.74 29.55
N ALA A 336 -14.21 -0.73 29.87
CA ALA A 336 -14.12 0.60 29.27
C ALA A 336 -12.88 1.40 29.70
N ALA A 337 -12.32 1.07 30.86
CA ALA A 337 -11.14 1.70 31.42
C ALA A 337 -9.88 0.88 31.19
N THR A 338 -9.92 -0.24 30.45
CA THR A 338 -8.72 -1.04 30.16
C THR A 338 -7.83 -0.24 29.23
N PRO A 339 -6.78 0.43 29.74
CA PRO A 339 -6.00 1.33 28.91
C PRO A 339 -5.01 0.46 28.13
N LYS A 340 -4.92 0.66 26.82
CA LYS A 340 -3.91 -0.03 26.03
C LYS A 340 -2.52 0.37 26.55
N ARG A 341 -1.67 -0.64 26.75
CA ARG A 341 -0.29 -0.44 27.20
C ARG A 341 0.66 -0.62 26.03
N ARG A 342 1.65 0.26 25.93
CA ARG A 342 2.76 0.11 24.99
C ARG A 342 3.59 -1.10 25.39
N LEU A 343 3.86 -1.98 24.43
CA LEU A 343 4.80 -3.08 24.54
C LEU A 343 6.06 -2.71 23.77
N VAL A 344 7.18 -2.58 24.46
CA VAL A 344 8.49 -2.36 23.85
C VAL A 344 9.33 -3.61 24.00
N ARG A 345 9.79 -4.15 22.88
CA ARG A 345 10.71 -5.30 22.81
C ARG A 345 12.01 -4.86 22.19
N VAL A 346 13.08 -4.95 22.97
CA VAL A 346 14.42 -4.60 22.53
C VAL A 346 15.26 -5.86 22.48
N ASN A 347 15.50 -6.37 21.27
CA ASN A 347 16.21 -7.63 21.06
C ASN A 347 17.70 -7.34 20.84
N ALA A 348 18.56 -7.91 21.68
CA ALA A 348 19.99 -7.94 21.38
C ALA A 348 20.23 -8.93 20.24
N LEU A 349 20.67 -8.44 19.08
CA LEU A 349 21.23 -9.26 18.00
C LEU A 349 22.55 -9.90 18.41
#